data_AF-A0A970DMN9-F1
#
_entry.id   AF-A0A970DMN9-F1
#
_cell.length_a   1.000
_cell.length_b   1.000
_cell.length_c   1.000
_cell.angle_alpha   90.00
_cell.angle_beta   90.00
_cell.angle_gamma   90.00
#
_symmetry.space_group_name_H-M   'P 1'
#
loop_
_entity.id
_entity.type
_entity.pdbx_description
1 polymer ?
#
loop_
_entity_poly.entity_id
_entity_poly.type
_entity_poly.pdbx_seq_one_letter_code
_entity_poly.pdbx_strand_id
1 'polypeptide(L)'
;MSDKIKQGNSTGSIEQRLKELEKILDEYKQQSSKERTLTEQEYEEYLEEYDALLYEYQFSLKENETKENNKEKSKTKLDEINILILIYGLIQIFLCFPILMYDIIGISILGLYSKISPALYYSSALFRNLAFYTVPVLLMLISWTIYLNLKKKLDKITFLIVWGIQTAMLIGGGIYIYVTLLRLL
;
A
#
# COMPACT_ATOMS: atom_id res chain seq x y z
N MET A 1 -11.03 -11.32 -20.64
CA MET A 1 -10.75 -10.16 -21.53
C MET A 1 -11.91 -9.85 -22.49
N SER A 2 -13.09 -10.49 -22.33
CA SER A 2 -14.22 -10.39 -23.26
C SER A 2 -15.34 -9.42 -22.82
N ASP A 3 -15.44 -9.10 -21.52
CA ASP A 3 -16.59 -8.33 -21.00
C ASP A 3 -16.47 -6.81 -21.18
N LYS A 4 -15.25 -6.27 -21.27
CA LYS A 4 -15.03 -4.83 -21.48
C LYS A 4 -15.39 -4.35 -22.88
N ILE A 5 -15.26 -5.21 -23.89
CA ILE A 5 -15.55 -4.84 -25.29
C ILE A 5 -17.06 -4.82 -25.55
N LYS A 6 -17.85 -5.61 -24.80
CA LYS A 6 -19.32 -5.58 -24.89
C LYS A 6 -19.93 -4.34 -24.23
N GLN A 7 -19.40 -3.88 -23.08
CA GLN A 7 -19.97 -2.72 -22.37
C GLN A 7 -19.69 -1.38 -23.06
N GLY A 8 -18.50 -1.16 -23.61
CA GLY A 8 -18.19 0.08 -24.33
C GLY A 8 -18.99 0.29 -25.63
N ASN A 9 -19.49 -0.80 -26.23
CA ASN A 9 -20.29 -0.75 -27.46
C ASN A 9 -21.80 -0.54 -27.17
N SER A 10 -22.25 -0.87 -25.96
CA SER A 10 -23.65 -0.75 -25.53
C SER A 10 -24.02 0.70 -25.20
N THR A 11 -23.15 1.44 -24.50
CA THR A 11 -23.43 2.83 -24.08
C THR A 11 -23.51 3.77 -25.29
N GLY A 12 -22.68 3.57 -26.32
CA GLY A 12 -22.75 4.32 -27.57
C GLY A 12 -24.00 4.02 -28.40
N SER A 13 -24.50 2.77 -28.36
CA SER A 13 -25.75 2.37 -29.02
C SER A 13 -26.98 2.96 -28.31
N ILE A 14 -26.97 3.08 -26.99
CA ILE A 14 -28.06 3.68 -26.20
C ILE A 14 -28.11 5.20 -26.43
N GLU A 15 -26.97 5.87 -26.50
CA GLU A 15 -26.90 7.31 -26.78
C GLU A 15 -27.42 7.67 -28.18
N GLN A 16 -27.10 6.85 -29.19
CA GLN A 16 -27.63 7.00 -30.55
C GLN A 16 -29.15 6.84 -30.58
N ARG A 17 -29.66 5.82 -29.88
CA ARG A 17 -31.11 5.56 -29.79
C ARG A 17 -31.86 6.67 -29.06
N LEU A 18 -31.28 7.24 -27.99
CA LEU A 18 -31.85 8.39 -27.28
C LEU A 18 -31.95 9.62 -28.19
N LYS A 19 -30.93 9.92 -29.00
CA LYS A 19 -30.94 11.04 -29.96
C LYS A 19 -31.96 10.83 -31.08
N GLU A 20 -32.15 9.60 -31.53
CA GLU A 20 -33.19 9.27 -32.51
C GLU A 20 -34.60 9.47 -31.94
N LEU A 21 -34.85 8.98 -30.73
CA LEU A 21 -36.14 9.14 -30.04
C LEU A 21 -36.44 10.61 -29.71
N GLU A 22 -35.45 11.37 -29.24
CA GLU A 22 -35.58 12.82 -29.00
C GLU A 22 -36.00 13.55 -30.27
N LYS A 23 -35.38 13.22 -31.40
CA LYS A 23 -35.71 13.82 -32.70
C LYS A 23 -37.13 13.50 -33.14
N ILE A 24 -37.57 12.25 -32.98
CA ILE A 24 -38.94 11.82 -33.34
C ILE A 24 -39.98 12.53 -32.46
N LEU A 25 -39.71 12.65 -31.15
CA LEU A 25 -40.59 13.35 -30.21
C LEU A 25 -40.67 14.86 -30.49
N ASP A 26 -39.57 15.49 -30.89
CA ASP A 26 -39.55 16.91 -31.26
C ASP A 26 -40.21 17.20 -32.60
N GLU A 27 -40.04 16.32 -33.60
CA GLU A 27 -40.76 16.41 -34.89
C GLU A 27 -42.28 16.31 -34.67
N TYR A 28 -42.72 15.42 -33.77
CA TYR A 28 -44.14 15.33 -33.41
C TYR A 28 -44.68 16.59 -32.73
N LYS A 29 -43.89 17.22 -31.83
CA LYS A 29 -44.26 18.47 -31.16
C LYS A 29 -44.35 19.65 -32.12
N GLN A 30 -43.54 19.67 -33.18
CA GLN A 30 -43.51 20.73 -34.18
C GLN A 30 -44.56 20.56 -35.29
N GLN A 31 -45.08 19.35 -35.50
CA GLN A 31 -46.14 19.10 -36.47
C GLN A 31 -47.48 19.73 -36.06
N SER A 32 -48.10 20.42 -37.00
CA SER A 32 -49.47 20.92 -36.87
C SER A 32 -50.46 19.76 -36.76
N SER A 33 -51.56 19.94 -36.04
CA SER A 33 -52.56 18.88 -35.76
C SER A 33 -53.18 18.21 -37.00
N LYS A 34 -53.01 18.80 -38.19
CA LYS A 34 -53.47 18.27 -39.49
C LYS A 34 -52.43 17.43 -40.24
N GLU A 35 -51.16 17.45 -39.83
CA GLU A 35 -50.02 16.77 -40.49
C GLU A 35 -49.31 15.78 -39.55
N ARG A 36 -49.91 15.44 -38.40
CA ARG A 36 -49.34 14.49 -37.45
C ARG A 36 -49.14 13.13 -38.12
N THR A 37 -47.89 12.68 -38.16
CA THR A 37 -47.51 11.37 -38.70
C THR A 37 -47.66 10.23 -37.69
N LEU A 38 -47.77 10.54 -36.39
CA LEU A 38 -47.98 9.58 -35.32
C LEU A 38 -49.35 9.80 -34.65
N THR A 39 -49.90 8.72 -34.10
CA THR A 39 -51.05 8.80 -33.20
C THR A 39 -50.62 9.23 -31.79
N GLU A 40 -51.57 9.72 -30.99
CA GLU A 40 -51.31 10.20 -29.62
C GLU A 40 -50.81 9.07 -28.70
N GLN A 41 -51.24 7.83 -28.96
CA GLN A 41 -50.77 6.63 -28.26
C GLN A 41 -49.32 6.25 -28.61
N GLU A 42 -48.94 6.30 -29.88
CA GLU A 42 -47.55 6.02 -30.30
C GLU A 42 -46.57 7.07 -29.75
N TYR A 43 -47.02 8.32 -29.62
CA TYR A 43 -46.24 9.37 -28.97
C TYR A 43 -45.96 9.09 -27.50
N GLU A 44 -46.96 8.64 -26.74
CA GLU A 44 -46.79 8.24 -25.34
C GLU A 44 -45.84 7.04 -25.19
N GLU A 45 -45.94 6.05 -26.09
CA GLU A 45 -45.08 4.87 -26.09
C GLU A 45 -43.59 5.22 -26.35
N TYR A 46 -43.32 6.11 -27.31
CA TYR A 46 -41.96 6.60 -27.57
C TYR A 46 -41.41 7.46 -26.43
N LEU A 47 -42.28 8.16 -25.69
CA LEU A 47 -41.88 8.96 -24.55
C LEU A 47 -41.52 8.07 -23.34
N GLU A 48 -42.27 7.00 -23.10
CA GLU A 48 -41.91 5.99 -22.10
C GLU A 48 -40.61 5.24 -22.46
N GLU A 49 -40.41 4.88 -23.73
CA GLU A 49 -39.15 4.24 -24.18
C GLU A 49 -37.95 5.18 -23.97
N TYR A 50 -38.11 6.47 -24.25
CA TYR A 50 -37.08 7.49 -24.02
C TYR A 50 -36.73 7.62 -22.53
N ASP A 51 -37.73 7.74 -21.66
CA ASP A 51 -37.52 7.90 -20.21
C ASP A 51 -36.86 6.66 -19.59
N ALA A 52 -37.26 5.46 -20.03
CA ALA A 52 -36.66 4.21 -19.57
C ALA A 52 -35.18 4.10 -19.98
N LEU A 53 -34.85 4.42 -21.23
CA LEU A 53 -33.48 4.39 -21.74
C LEU A 53 -32.60 5.46 -21.10
N LEU A 54 -33.14 6.65 -20.83
CA LEU A 54 -32.43 7.73 -20.15
C LEU A 54 -32.04 7.31 -18.73
N TYR A 55 -32.95 6.65 -18.02
CA TYR A 55 -32.69 6.11 -16.69
C TYR A 55 -31.59 5.05 -16.69
N GLU A 56 -31.64 4.10 -17.63
CA GLU A 56 -30.61 3.06 -17.78
C GLU A 56 -29.23 3.66 -18.12
N TYR A 57 -29.21 4.64 -19.02
CA TYR A 57 -27.98 5.35 -19.40
C TYR A 57 -27.35 6.07 -18.19
N GLN A 58 -28.14 6.85 -17.44
CA GLN A 58 -27.66 7.54 -16.23
C GLN A 58 -27.18 6.59 -15.14
N PHE A 59 -27.86 5.45 -14.97
CA PHE A 59 -27.44 4.42 -14.03
C PHE A 59 -26.08 3.82 -14.43
N SER A 60 -25.90 3.51 -15.72
CA SER A 60 -24.64 2.97 -16.24
C SER A 60 -23.46 3.93 -16.08
N LEU A 61 -23.69 5.25 -16.25
CA LEU A 61 -22.69 6.29 -16.02
C LEU A 61 -22.27 6.35 -14.55
N LYS A 62 -23.24 6.37 -13.63
CA LYS A 62 -22.95 6.36 -12.18
C LYS A 62 -22.21 5.10 -11.74
N GLU A 63 -22.55 3.95 -12.30
CA GLU A 63 -21.86 2.69 -12.00
C GLU A 63 -20.40 2.72 -12.50
N ASN A 64 -20.18 3.26 -13.70
CA ASN A 64 -18.83 3.42 -14.26
C ASN A 64 -18.01 4.44 -13.47
N GLU A 65 -18.57 5.59 -13.10
CA GLU A 65 -17.92 6.56 -12.21
C GLU A 65 -17.56 5.96 -10.84
N THR A 66 -18.43 5.11 -10.29
CA THR A 66 -18.18 4.43 -9.01
C THR A 66 -17.05 3.40 -9.14
N LYS A 67 -16.99 2.67 -10.25
CA LYS A 67 -15.92 1.71 -10.56
C LYS A 67 -14.59 2.39 -10.82
N GLU A 68 -14.59 3.55 -11.49
CA GLU A 68 -13.39 4.34 -11.75
C GLU A 68 -12.86 5.00 -10.47
N ASN A 69 -13.75 5.60 -9.66
CA ASN A 69 -13.40 6.15 -8.35
C ASN A 69 -12.84 5.08 -7.40
N ASN A 70 -13.35 3.85 -7.43
CA ASN A 70 -12.81 2.75 -6.62
C ASN A 70 -11.44 2.24 -7.13
N LYS A 71 -11.15 2.38 -8.42
CA LYS A 71 -9.83 2.09 -8.98
C LYS A 71 -8.79 3.14 -8.61
N GLU A 72 -9.16 4.42 -8.58
CA GLU A 72 -8.26 5.49 -8.15
C GLU A 72 -8.08 5.53 -6.62
N LYS A 73 -9.10 5.21 -5.82
CA LYS A 73 -9.00 5.09 -4.36
C LYS A 73 -8.11 3.94 -3.87
N SER A 74 -7.73 3.01 -4.75
CA SER A 74 -6.90 1.86 -4.42
C SER A 74 -5.39 2.15 -4.47
N LYS A 75 -4.93 3.39 -4.65
CA LYS A 75 -3.55 3.73 -4.29
C LYS A 75 -3.46 3.84 -2.78
N THR A 76 -3.25 2.69 -2.16
CA THR A 76 -3.12 2.56 -0.70
C THR A 76 -1.90 3.39 -0.29
N LYS A 77 -1.96 4.11 0.85
CA LYS A 77 -0.81 4.89 1.36
C LYS A 77 0.50 4.08 1.51
N LEU A 78 0.40 2.75 1.43
CA LEU A 78 1.50 1.80 1.41
C LEU A 78 2.26 1.77 0.07
N ASP A 79 1.61 2.08 -1.06
CA ASP A 79 2.24 2.13 -2.40
C ASP A 79 3.15 3.36 -2.56
N GLU A 80 2.97 4.38 -1.73
CA GLU A 80 3.82 5.58 -1.73
C GLU A 80 5.13 5.40 -0.94
N ILE A 81 5.21 4.35 -0.12
CA ILE A 81 6.38 4.04 0.70
C ILE A 81 7.46 3.45 -0.19
N ASN A 82 8.70 3.92 -0.01
CA ASN A 82 9.82 3.31 -0.70
C ASN A 82 10.02 1.86 -0.22
N ILE A 83 9.83 0.89 -1.12
CA ILE A 83 9.99 -0.56 -0.86
C ILE A 83 11.36 -0.89 -0.24
N LEU A 84 12.39 -0.11 -0.55
CA LEU A 84 13.73 -0.28 0.02
C LEU A 84 13.76 -0.12 1.54
N ILE A 85 12.90 0.74 2.11
CA ILE A 85 12.79 0.92 3.57
C ILE A 85 12.21 -0.34 4.23
N LEU A 86 11.23 -0.97 3.59
CA LEU A 86 10.66 -2.24 4.05
C LEU A 86 11.69 -3.38 3.99
N ILE A 87 12.40 -3.51 2.87
CA ILE A 87 13.47 -4.51 2.71
C ILE A 87 14.57 -4.30 3.74
N TYR A 88 14.99 -3.04 3.93
CA TYR A 88 15.97 -2.67 4.95
C TYR A 88 15.51 -3.07 6.36
N GLY A 89 14.26 -2.76 6.71
CA GLY A 89 13.70 -3.13 8.00
C GLY A 89 13.66 -4.62 8.26
N LEU A 90 13.33 -5.43 7.24
CA LEU A 90 13.36 -6.90 7.35
C LEU A 90 14.78 -7.42 7.60
N ILE A 91 15.76 -6.94 6.84
CA ILE A 91 17.17 -7.29 7.02
C ILE A 91 17.64 -6.90 8.43
N GLN A 92 17.20 -5.74 8.92
CA GLN A 92 17.58 -5.23 10.22
C GLN A 92 17.01 -6.06 11.38
N ILE A 93 15.75 -6.50 11.28
CA ILE A 93 15.12 -7.42 12.23
C ILE A 93 15.90 -8.74 12.28
N PHE A 94 16.27 -9.28 11.11
CA PHE A 94 17.04 -10.52 11.02
C PHE A 94 18.42 -10.40 11.67
N LEU A 95 19.14 -9.31 11.36
CA LEU A 95 20.45 -9.04 11.95
C LEU A 95 20.37 -8.79 13.45
N CYS A 96 19.36 -8.06 13.94
CA CYS A 96 19.17 -7.74 15.35
C CYS A 96 18.50 -8.86 16.16
N PHE A 97 18.35 -10.05 15.60
CA PHE A 97 17.72 -11.14 16.31
C PHE A 97 18.61 -11.62 17.49
N PRO A 98 18.11 -11.68 18.74
CA PRO A 98 18.95 -11.89 19.93
C PRO A 98 19.78 -13.17 19.90
N ILE A 99 19.21 -14.29 19.44
CA ILE A 99 19.92 -15.59 19.38
C ILE A 99 21.05 -15.52 18.34
N LEU A 100 20.76 -14.98 17.16
CA LEU A 100 21.72 -14.83 16.07
C LEU A 100 22.87 -13.89 16.49
N MET A 101 22.54 -12.82 17.21
CA MET A 101 23.52 -11.88 17.76
C MET A 101 24.41 -12.51 18.82
N TYR A 102 23.88 -13.35 19.71
CA TYR A 102 24.67 -13.94 20.77
C TYR A 102 25.55 -15.10 20.29
N ASP A 103 24.98 -16.03 19.52
CA ASP A 103 25.64 -17.29 19.17
C ASP A 103 26.52 -17.22 17.92
N ILE A 104 26.22 -16.33 16.97
CA ILE A 104 26.93 -16.27 15.68
C ILE A 104 27.75 -14.99 15.56
N ILE A 105 27.06 -13.84 15.62
CA ILE A 105 27.69 -12.54 15.39
C ILE A 105 28.60 -12.17 16.57
N GLY A 106 28.13 -12.35 17.80
CA GLY A 106 28.85 -12.02 19.03
C GLY A 106 30.17 -12.76 19.14
N ILE A 107 30.19 -14.06 18.82
CA ILE A 107 31.42 -14.87 18.80
C ILE A 107 32.39 -14.36 17.73
N SER A 108 31.89 -14.04 16.54
CA SER A 108 32.70 -13.51 15.45
C SER A 108 33.34 -12.17 15.80
N ILE A 109 32.60 -11.27 16.46
CA ILE A 109 33.11 -10.00 16.97
C ILE A 109 34.10 -10.20 18.12
N LEU A 110 33.84 -11.16 19.02
CA LEU A 110 34.80 -11.50 20.07
C LEU A 110 36.13 -11.97 19.48
N GLY A 111 36.08 -12.75 18.40
CA GLY A 111 37.26 -13.19 17.64
C GLY A 111 37.99 -12.06 16.92
N LEU A 112 37.30 -10.96 16.57
CA LEU A 112 37.95 -9.73 16.10
C LEU A 112 38.63 -8.99 17.25
N TYR A 113 37.99 -8.89 18.41
CA TYR A 113 38.58 -8.26 19.60
C TYR A 113 39.82 -9.00 20.09
N SER A 114 39.82 -10.33 20.06
CA SER A 114 40.97 -11.14 20.47
C SER A 114 42.19 -10.96 19.57
N LYS A 115 42.00 -10.58 18.30
CA LYS A 115 43.09 -10.23 17.38
C LYS A 115 43.72 -8.88 17.68
N ILE A 116 42.94 -7.93 18.23
CA ILE A 116 43.42 -6.59 18.60
C ILE A 116 44.16 -6.68 19.94
N SER A 117 43.63 -7.43 20.90
CA SER A 117 44.31 -7.70 22.16
C SER A 117 43.86 -9.05 22.74
N PRO A 118 44.79 -10.00 22.97
CA PRO A 118 44.47 -11.32 23.54
C PRO A 118 43.81 -11.24 24.92
N ALA A 119 44.12 -10.20 25.70
CA ALA A 119 43.54 -9.98 27.03
C ALA A 119 42.01 -9.77 26.98
N LEU A 120 41.47 -9.33 25.84
CA LEU A 120 40.04 -9.12 25.65
C LEU A 120 39.25 -10.42 25.47
N TYR A 121 39.92 -11.49 25.06
CA TYR A 121 39.31 -12.82 24.93
C TYR A 121 39.07 -13.46 26.30
N TYR A 122 39.99 -13.23 27.25
CA TYR A 122 39.93 -13.77 28.61
C TYR A 122 39.22 -12.86 29.61
N SER A 123 38.95 -11.61 29.22
CA SER A 123 38.27 -10.62 30.07
C SER A 123 36.75 -10.79 30.01
N SER A 124 36.19 -11.11 31.20
CA SER A 124 34.87 -10.84 31.77
C SER A 124 33.64 -10.72 30.84
N ALA A 125 32.48 -11.14 31.37
CA ALA A 125 31.15 -11.01 30.75
C ALA A 125 30.87 -9.64 30.09
N LEU A 126 31.56 -8.57 30.50
CA LEU A 126 31.54 -7.26 29.87
C LEU A 126 31.90 -7.27 28.37
N PHE A 127 32.96 -7.96 27.93
CA PHE A 127 33.34 -7.95 26.50
C PHE A 127 32.38 -8.77 25.65
N ARG A 128 31.81 -9.84 26.21
CA ARG A 128 30.76 -10.61 25.55
C ARG A 128 29.47 -9.80 25.39
N ASN A 129 29.11 -9.04 26.42
CA ASN A 129 27.98 -8.11 26.36
C ASN A 129 28.25 -6.97 25.37
N LEU A 130 29.47 -6.42 25.35
CA LEU A 130 29.85 -5.39 24.40
C LEU A 130 29.72 -5.89 22.96
N ALA A 131 30.26 -7.09 22.66
CA ALA A 131 30.17 -7.71 21.35
C ALA A 131 28.72 -7.93 20.88
N PHE A 132 27.81 -8.28 21.80
CA PHE A 132 26.39 -8.42 21.52
C PHE A 132 25.74 -7.09 21.08
N TYR A 133 26.11 -5.98 21.72
CA TYR A 133 25.56 -4.65 21.39
C TYR A 133 26.26 -3.96 20.22
N THR A 134 27.46 -4.40 19.81
CA THR A 134 28.26 -3.73 18.77
C THR A 134 27.52 -3.61 17.44
N VAL A 135 27.00 -4.71 16.87
CA VAL A 135 26.32 -4.66 15.57
C VAL A 135 24.99 -3.92 15.64
N PRO A 136 24.10 -4.15 16.63
CA PRO A 136 22.85 -3.41 16.70
C PRO A 136 23.05 -1.89 16.87
N VAL A 137 24.03 -1.48 17.69
CA VAL A 137 24.37 -0.06 17.88
C VAL A 137 24.93 0.54 16.59
N LEU A 138 25.82 -0.18 15.90
CA LEU A 138 26.36 0.27 14.62
C LEU A 138 25.26 0.39 13.55
N LEU A 139 24.34 -0.57 13.49
CA LEU A 139 23.16 -0.50 12.62
C LEU A 139 22.27 0.69 13.01
N MET A 140 22.07 0.97 14.29
CA MET A 140 21.33 2.15 14.76
C MET A 140 21.96 3.46 14.24
N LEU A 141 23.29 3.58 14.27
CA LEU A 141 23.99 4.77 13.78
C LEU A 141 23.84 4.92 12.25
N ILE A 142 23.96 3.81 11.50
CA ILE A 142 23.72 3.80 10.06
C ILE A 142 22.27 4.20 9.77
N SER A 143 21.31 3.63 10.51
CA SER A 143 19.90 3.94 10.37
C SER A 143 19.62 5.42 10.63
N TRP A 144 20.20 5.99 11.68
CA TRP A 144 20.08 7.41 12.00
C TRP A 144 20.58 8.29 10.84
N THR A 145 21.72 7.93 10.25
CA THR A 145 22.28 8.63 9.09
C THR A 145 21.35 8.57 7.87
N ILE A 146 20.72 7.43 7.62
CA ILE A 146 19.74 7.26 6.54
C ILE A 146 18.49 8.12 6.84
N TYR A 147 17.98 8.08 8.07
CA TYR A 147 16.80 8.83 8.50
C TYR A 147 16.93 10.34 8.27
N LEU A 148 18.10 10.91 8.61
CA LEU A 148 18.38 12.34 8.39
C LEU A 148 18.35 12.72 6.90
N ASN A 149 18.70 11.79 6.01
CA ASN A 149 18.74 11.99 4.56
C ASN A 149 17.38 11.76 3.86
N LEU A 150 16.39 11.17 4.54
CA LEU A 150 15.05 10.99 3.95
C LEU A 150 14.33 12.33 3.79
N LYS A 151 13.72 12.56 2.62
CA LYS A 151 12.96 13.80 2.33
C LYS A 151 11.44 13.64 2.52
N LYS A 152 10.90 12.45 2.26
CA LYS A 152 9.46 12.17 2.34
C LYS A 152 9.02 11.91 3.79
N LYS A 153 7.89 12.49 4.20
CA LYS A 153 7.32 12.35 5.56
C LYS A 153 6.90 10.92 5.87
N LEU A 154 6.25 10.23 4.92
CA LEU A 154 5.81 8.83 5.08
C LEU A 154 6.98 7.86 5.25
N ASP A 155 8.04 8.05 4.45
CA ASP A 155 9.28 7.27 4.57
C ASP A 155 9.92 7.46 5.94
N LYS A 156 9.98 8.69 6.45
CA LYS A 156 10.49 8.97 7.81
C LYS A 156 9.69 8.26 8.89
N ILE A 157 8.36 8.28 8.81
CA ILE A 157 7.50 7.59 9.79
C ILE A 157 7.74 6.08 9.74
N THR A 158 7.76 5.50 8.54
CA THR A 158 8.01 4.06 8.35
C THR A 158 9.37 3.67 8.89
N PHE A 159 10.39 4.50 8.64
CA PHE A 159 11.74 4.29 9.13
C PHE A 159 11.80 4.36 10.67
N LEU A 160 11.04 5.28 11.28
CA LEU A 160 10.94 5.41 12.73
C LEU A 160 10.28 4.20 13.38
N ILE A 161 9.29 3.58 12.71
CA ILE A 161 8.69 2.31 13.14
C ILE A 161 9.73 1.19 13.12
N VAL A 162 10.47 1.05 12.01
CA VAL A 162 11.57 0.05 11.90
C VAL A 162 12.59 0.25 13.02
N TRP A 163 12.98 1.49 13.27
CA TRP A 163 13.92 1.84 14.33
C TRP A 163 13.38 1.54 15.73
N GLY A 164 12.08 1.78 15.96
CA GLY A 164 11.39 1.42 17.19
C GLY A 164 11.38 -0.09 17.44
N ILE A 165 11.09 -0.89 16.40
CA ILE A 165 11.15 -2.35 16.45
C ILE A 165 12.56 -2.82 16.79
N GLN A 166 13.58 -2.28 16.10
CA GLN A 166 14.97 -2.61 16.38
C GLN A 166 15.36 -2.31 17.83
N THR A 167 14.93 -1.16 18.35
CA THR A 167 15.18 -0.75 19.75
C THR A 167 14.50 -1.72 20.72
N ALA A 168 13.26 -2.10 20.46
CA ALA A 168 12.54 -3.08 21.27
C ALA A 168 13.23 -4.45 21.27
N MET A 169 13.73 -4.90 20.11
CA MET A 169 14.51 -6.15 20.00
C MET A 169 15.84 -6.07 20.75
N LEU A 170 16.51 -4.91 20.73
CA LEU A 170 17.75 -4.69 21.49
C LEU A 170 17.50 -4.83 23.00
N ILE A 171 16.49 -4.13 23.50
CA ILE A 171 16.12 -4.14 24.92
C ILE A 171 15.66 -5.55 25.32
N GLY A 172 14.78 -6.16 24.52
CA GLY A 172 14.30 -7.53 24.75
C GLY A 172 15.43 -8.56 24.73
N GLY A 173 16.39 -8.42 23.80
CA GLY A 173 17.59 -9.25 23.75
C GLY A 173 18.49 -9.06 24.96
N GLY A 174 18.67 -7.82 25.43
CA GLY A 174 19.37 -7.52 26.68
C GLY A 174 18.72 -8.16 27.89
N ILE A 175 17.38 -8.09 28.00
CA ILE A 175 16.61 -8.76 29.07
C ILE A 175 16.74 -10.28 28.95
N TYR A 176 16.63 -10.84 27.74
CA TYR A 176 16.79 -12.28 27.51
C TYR A 176 18.16 -12.77 27.95
N ILE A 177 19.23 -12.07 27.58
CA ILE A 177 20.60 -12.39 27.98
C ILE A 177 20.74 -12.27 29.50
N TYR A 178 20.23 -11.20 30.10
CA TYR A 178 20.26 -10.98 31.54
C TYR A 178 19.58 -12.14 32.29
N VAL A 179 18.35 -12.50 31.92
CA VAL A 179 17.59 -13.58 32.57
C VAL A 179 18.23 -14.94 32.34
N THR A 180 18.71 -15.22 31.13
CA THR A 180 19.28 -16.53 30.78
C THR A 180 20.65 -16.74 31.44
N LEU A 181 21.49 -15.72 31.49
CA LEU A 181 22.84 -15.84 32.09
C LEU A 181 22.84 -15.75 33.61
N LEU A 182 22.00 -14.94 34.25
CA LEU A 182 21.94 -14.86 35.73
C LEU A 182 21.21 -16.04 36.38
N ARG A 183 20.42 -16.81 35.62
CA ARG A 183 19.85 -18.07 36.13
C ARG A 183 20.82 -19.26 36.03
N LEU A 184 21.84 -19.15 35.18
CA LEU A 184 22.82 -20.21 34.91
C LEU A 184 24.13 -20.02 35.71
N LEU A 185 24.28 -18.88 36.40
CA LEU A 185 25.35 -18.55 37.34
C LEU A 185 24.83 -18.65 38.78
#